data_AF-A0A816ZLE8-F1
#
_entry.id   AF-A0A816ZLE8-F1
#
_cell.length_a   1.000
_cell.length_b   1.000
_cell.length_c   1.000
_cell.angle_alpha   90.00
_cell.angle_beta   90.00
_cell.angle_gamma   90.00
#
_symmetry.space_group_name_H-M   'P 1'
#
loop_
_entity.id
_entity.type
_entity.pdbx_description
1 polymer ?
#
loop_
_entity_poly.entity_id
_entity_poly.type
_entity_poly.pdbx_seq_one_letter_code
_entity_poly.pdbx_strand_id
1 'polypeptide(L)'
;TVDNVLLCTKDICDGGGLTPKRKSLFSYCEAPQTESKKLRVDAMNEIKEEIMLFLKDPRYETSLIFDKKNHFPYLHRLALRVLCVPATSAPAERIFSKSGLLMTPHRSRLSTDTLSKLTFVKCNVTLIC
;
A
#
# COMPACT_ATOMS: atom_id res chain seq x y z
N THR A 1 -18.38 3.62 -23.50
CA THR A 1 -18.10 2.43 -22.67
C THR A 1 -16.93 2.79 -21.78
N VAL A 2 -17.13 3.32 -20.57
CA VAL A 2 -18.00 2.79 -19.51
C VAL A 2 -18.71 3.91 -18.74
N ASP A 3 -20.02 3.95 -18.94
CA ASP A 3 -21.11 4.13 -17.98
C ASP A 3 -20.82 4.86 -16.65
N ASN A 4 -21.09 6.17 -16.68
CA ASN A 4 -21.69 6.89 -15.57
C ASN A 4 -23.20 6.98 -15.83
N VAL A 5 -23.97 7.07 -14.73
CA VAL A 5 -25.42 7.32 -14.66
C VAL A 5 -26.30 6.07 -14.71
N LEU A 6 -26.95 5.76 -13.58
CA LEU A 6 -28.41 5.75 -13.37
C LEU A 6 -28.71 4.96 -12.08
N LEU A 7 -28.88 5.61 -10.92
CA LEU A 7 -30.20 5.93 -10.36
C LEU A 7 -31.22 4.80 -10.56
N CYS A 8 -31.34 3.89 -9.59
CA CYS A 8 -32.57 3.13 -9.43
C CYS A 8 -33.22 3.53 -8.10
N THR A 9 -34.16 4.46 -8.25
CA THR A 9 -35.16 4.87 -7.26
C THR A 9 -36.23 3.79 -7.08
N LYS A 10 -36.77 3.74 -5.85
CA LYS A 10 -38.10 3.27 -5.43
C LYS A 10 -38.33 1.76 -5.28
N ASP A 11 -38.32 1.35 -4.01
CA ASP A 11 -39.48 0.82 -3.26
C ASP A 11 -40.61 0.13 -4.05
N ILE A 12 -40.90 -1.12 -3.67
CA ILE A 12 -42.21 -1.63 -3.25
C ILE A 12 -41.97 -2.99 -2.58
N CYS A 13 -42.20 -3.09 -1.27
CA CYS A 13 -42.64 -4.32 -0.61
C CYS A 13 -43.63 -3.92 0.48
N ASP A 14 -44.82 -4.50 0.35
CA ASP A 14 -46.03 -4.28 1.11
C ASP A 14 -46.04 -5.15 2.39
N GLY A 15 -46.73 -4.67 3.43
CA GLY A 15 -47.34 -5.49 4.48
C GLY A 15 -46.47 -6.06 5.60
N GLY A 16 -46.74 -5.62 6.85
CA GLY A 16 -46.48 -6.42 8.06
C GLY A 16 -46.06 -5.64 9.30
N GLY A 17 -47.04 -5.23 10.11
CA GLY A 17 -46.80 -4.51 11.37
C GLY A 17 -46.15 -5.38 12.45
N LEU A 18 -44.95 -4.98 12.88
CA LEU A 18 -44.42 -5.18 14.24
C LEU A 18 -43.85 -3.82 14.64
N THR A 19 -44.49 -3.13 15.58
CA THR A 19 -44.00 -1.82 16.04
C THR A 19 -42.59 -2.00 16.61
N PRO A 20 -41.55 -1.32 16.07
CA PRO A 20 -40.21 -1.47 16.60
C PRO A 20 -40.21 -0.86 18.00
N LYS A 21 -39.94 -1.66 19.03
CA LYS A 21 -39.65 -1.17 20.38
C LYS A 21 -38.53 -0.14 20.24
N ARG A 22 -38.85 1.15 20.43
CA ARG A 22 -37.89 2.25 20.26
C ARG A 22 -36.74 1.97 21.22
N LYS A 23 -35.57 1.68 20.66
CA LYS A 23 -34.34 1.53 21.44
C LYS A 23 -34.10 2.88 22.12
N SER A 24 -33.78 2.88 23.42
CA SER A 24 -33.47 4.10 24.17
C SER A 24 -32.48 4.96 23.37
N LEU A 25 -32.65 6.28 23.36
CA LEU A 25 -31.78 7.23 22.65
C LEU A 25 -30.29 7.00 22.95
N PHE A 26 -29.98 6.49 24.14
CA PHE A 26 -28.62 6.19 24.58
C PHE A 26 -28.13 4.77 24.29
N SER A 27 -28.95 3.90 23.68
CA SER A 27 -28.55 2.52 23.35
C SER A 27 -27.40 2.43 22.34
N TYR A 28 -27.16 3.50 21.57
CA TYR A 28 -26.04 3.58 20.64
C TYR A 28 -24.77 4.19 21.28
N CYS A 29 -24.90 4.83 22.45
CA CYS A 29 -23.77 5.47 23.12
C CYS A 29 -22.83 4.47 23.81
N GLU A 30 -23.28 3.24 24.07
CA GLU A 30 -22.50 2.21 24.77
C GLU A 30 -22.23 1.00 23.86
N ALA A 31 -21.67 1.27 22.67
CA ALA A 31 -20.86 0.25 22.01
C ALA A 31 -19.64 -0.06 22.88
N PRO A 32 -19.10 -1.30 22.92
CA PRO A 32 -17.89 -1.65 23.67
C PRO A 32 -16.67 -0.94 23.07
N GLN A 33 -16.51 0.35 23.36
CA GLN A 33 -15.38 1.15 22.91
C GLN A 33 -14.09 0.80 23.66
N THR A 34 -14.19 0.07 24.77
CA THR A 34 -13.07 -0.33 25.61
C THR A 34 -12.13 -1.30 24.90
N GLU A 35 -12.67 -2.27 24.15
CA GLU A 35 -11.87 -3.33 23.52
C GLU A 35 -11.09 -2.80 22.30
N SER A 36 -11.76 -2.02 21.44
CA SER A 36 -11.13 -1.38 20.27
C SER A 36 -10.11 -0.29 20.64
N LYS A 37 -10.31 0.40 21.76
CA LYS A 37 -9.33 1.36 22.30
C LYS A 37 -8.14 0.64 22.91
N LYS A 38 -8.38 -0.44 23.67
CA LYS A 38 -7.34 -1.28 24.27
C LYS A 38 -6.40 -1.87 23.21
N LEU A 39 -6.95 -2.50 22.17
CA LEU A 39 -6.20 -3.05 21.04
C LEU A 39 -5.27 -2.02 20.35
N ARG A 40 -5.74 -0.77 20.18
CA ARG A 40 -4.92 0.31 19.61
C ARG A 40 -3.79 0.73 20.55
N VAL A 41 -4.06 0.82 21.84
CA VAL A 41 -3.07 1.19 22.86
C VAL A 41 -1.99 0.11 22.95
N ASP A 42 -2.38 -1.17 22.93
CA ASP A 42 -1.47 -2.31 22.97
C ASP A 42 -0.52 -2.29 21.76
N ALA A 43 -1.05 -2.10 20.55
CA ALA A 43 -0.24 -1.99 19.33
C ALA A 43 0.72 -0.79 19.36
N MET A 44 0.28 0.36 19.90
CA MET A 44 1.16 1.52 20.04
C MET A 44 2.31 1.27 21.02
N ASN A 45 2.07 0.49 22.07
CA ASN A 45 3.11 0.14 23.02
C ASN A 45 4.13 -0.82 22.40
N GLU A 46 3.68 -1.85 21.66
CA GLU A 46 4.58 -2.75 20.92
C GLU A 46 5.50 -2.00 19.95
N ILE A 47 4.93 -1.06 19.17
CA ILE A 47 5.71 -0.24 18.22
C ILE A 47 6.74 0.61 18.96
N LYS A 48 6.38 1.20 20.12
CA LYS A 48 7.31 2.00 20.93
C LYS A 48 8.47 1.15 21.45
N GLU A 49 8.19 -0.05 21.95
CA GLU A 49 9.22 -0.98 22.41
C GLU A 49 10.16 -1.36 21.27
N GLU A 50 9.63 -1.66 20.09
CA GLU A 50 10.44 -1.96 18.90
C GLU A 50 11.36 -0.80 18.52
N ILE A 51 10.83 0.43 18.50
CA ILE A 51 11.62 1.65 18.23
C ILE A 51 12.71 1.84 19.29
N MET A 52 12.39 1.67 20.57
CA MET A 52 13.38 1.80 21.64
C MET A 52 14.48 0.76 21.52
N LEU A 53 14.15 -0.48 21.18
CA LEU A 53 15.11 -1.55 20.93
C LEU A 53 16.04 -1.22 19.75
N PHE A 54 15.47 -0.72 18.65
CA PHE A 54 16.25 -0.33 17.48
C PHE A 54 17.22 0.83 17.78
N LEU A 55 16.76 1.87 18.48
CA LEU A 55 17.57 3.04 18.81
C LEU A 55 18.67 2.76 19.85
N LYS A 56 18.51 1.71 20.65
CA LYS A 56 19.47 1.31 21.68
C LYS A 56 20.64 0.49 21.12
N ASP A 57 20.49 -0.11 19.93
CA ASP A 57 21.57 -0.87 19.29
C ASP A 57 22.69 0.09 18.82
N PRO A 58 23.93 -0.02 19.33
CA PRO A 58 25.03 0.83 18.91
C PRO A 58 25.44 0.62 17.45
N ARG A 59 24.96 -0.45 16.80
CA ARG A 59 25.14 -0.73 15.38
C ARG A 59 23.94 -0.22 14.56
N TYR A 60 23.49 1.01 14.78
CA TYR A 60 22.35 1.58 14.05
C TYR A 60 22.68 1.69 12.55
N GLU A 61 22.38 0.63 11.82
CA GLU A 61 22.60 0.54 10.38
C GLU A 61 21.22 0.38 9.76
N THR A 62 20.86 1.31 8.87
CA THR A 62 19.56 1.27 8.17
C THR A 62 19.40 -0.02 7.36
N SER A 63 20.51 -0.62 6.95
CA SER A 63 20.58 -1.94 6.32
C SER A 63 20.04 -3.06 7.22
N LEU A 64 20.24 -3.00 8.53
CA LEU A 64 19.78 -4.03 9.48
C LEU A 64 18.26 -4.15 9.54
N ILE A 65 17.53 -3.07 9.24
CA ILE A 65 16.07 -3.06 9.23
C ILE A 65 15.54 -3.94 8.08
N PHE A 66 16.27 -4.03 6.97
CA PHE A 66 15.89 -4.89 5.84
C PHE A 66 16.15 -6.37 6.11
N ASP A 67 17.22 -6.70 6.82
CA ASP A 67 17.60 -8.10 7.07
C ASP A 67 16.87 -8.72 8.27
N LYS A 68 16.52 -7.91 9.28
CA LYS A 68 15.97 -8.40 10.55
C LYS A 68 14.44 -8.30 10.66
N LYS A 69 13.72 -8.75 9.63
CA LYS A 69 12.23 -8.72 9.59
C LYS A 69 11.53 -9.35 10.81
N ASN A 70 12.15 -10.36 11.42
CA ASN A 70 11.60 -11.07 12.58
C ASN A 70 11.80 -10.31 13.90
N HIS A 71 12.83 -9.45 13.98
CA HIS A 71 13.12 -8.67 15.18
C HIS A 71 12.42 -7.32 15.14
N PHE A 72 12.26 -6.75 13.94
CA PHE A 72 11.69 -5.43 13.73
C PHE A 72 10.53 -5.47 12.72
N PRO A 73 9.42 -6.16 13.01
CA PRO A 73 8.34 -6.37 12.05
C PRO A 73 7.65 -5.07 11.62
N TYR A 74 7.46 -4.10 12.52
CA TYR A 74 6.79 -2.83 12.20
C TYR A 74 7.73 -1.89 11.45
N LEU A 75 8.98 -1.74 11.90
CA LEU A 75 9.98 -0.90 11.25
C LEU A 75 10.42 -1.46 9.91
N HIS A 76 10.52 -2.79 9.74
CA HIS A 76 10.81 -3.42 8.46
C HIS A 76 9.77 -3.04 7.40
N ARG A 77 8.48 -3.11 7.75
CA ARG A 77 7.39 -2.72 6.86
C ARG A 77 7.43 -1.22 6.53
N LEU A 78 7.80 -0.38 7.48
CA LEU A 78 7.95 1.06 7.27
C LEU A 78 9.15 1.36 6.35
N ALA A 79 10.29 0.72 6.58
CA ALA A 79 11.50 0.88 5.78
C ALA A 79 11.25 0.51 4.31
N LEU A 80 10.57 -0.60 4.03
CA LEU A 80 10.19 -0.97 2.67
C LEU A 80 9.31 0.07 1.97
N ARG A 81 8.49 0.82 2.72
CA ARG A 81 7.61 1.84 2.15
C ARG A 81 8.29 3.18 1.95
N VAL A 82 9.17 3.57 2.87
CA VAL A 82 9.76 4.91 2.89
C VAL A 82 11.13 4.94 2.23
N LEU A 83 12.00 3.98 2.56
CA LEU A 83 13.40 3.97 2.13
C LEU A 83 13.61 3.39 0.73
N CYS A 84 12.70 2.53 0.25
CA CYS A 84 12.78 2.00 -1.12
C CYS A 84 12.32 2.99 -2.19
N VAL A 85 11.77 4.14 -1.80
CA VAL A 85 11.39 5.20 -2.74
C VAL A 85 12.65 5.96 -3.15
N PRO A 86 12.96 6.04 -4.46
CA PRO A 86 14.11 6.82 -4.91
C PRO A 86 13.89 8.30 -4.63
N ALA A 87 14.92 8.98 -4.14
CA ALA A 87 14.86 10.41 -3.83
C ALA A 87 14.76 11.32 -5.07
N THR A 88 15.02 10.78 -6.27
CA THR A 88 15.07 11.54 -7.52
C THR A 88 14.42 10.79 -8.68
N SER A 89 14.12 11.49 -9.78
CA SER A 89 13.61 10.92 -11.03
C SER A 89 14.67 10.18 -11.86
N ALA A 90 15.96 10.28 -11.49
CA ALA A 90 17.07 9.71 -12.26
C ALA A 90 16.92 8.20 -12.58
N PRO A 91 16.36 7.33 -11.71
CA PRO A 91 16.10 5.93 -12.07
C PRO A 91 15.08 5.78 -13.19
N ALA A 92 14.02 6.59 -13.20
CA ALA A 92 13.02 6.59 -14.26
C ALA A 92 13.62 7.14 -15.57
N GLU A 93 14.37 8.24 -15.51
CA GLU A 93 15.09 8.80 -16.67
C GLU A 93 16.05 7.77 -17.29
N ARG A 94 16.74 6.97 -16.48
CA ARG A 94 17.60 5.88 -16.96
C ARG A 94 16.81 4.83 -17.74
N ILE A 95 15.60 4.47 -17.28
CA ILE A 95 14.71 3.55 -18.01
C ILE A 95 14.25 4.17 -19.33
N PHE A 96 13.91 5.47 -19.34
CA PHE A 96 13.51 6.18 -20.55
C PHE A 96 14.66 6.31 -21.55
N SER A 97 15.86 6.64 -21.08
CA SER A 97 17.07 6.68 -21.91
C SER A 97 17.34 5.32 -22.56
N LYS A 98 17.28 4.23 -21.79
CA LYS A 98 17.40 2.86 -22.34
C LYS A 98 16.30 2.53 -23.35
N SER A 99 15.07 2.95 -23.09
CA SER A 99 13.94 2.76 -24.01
C SER A 99 14.09 3.57 -25.30
N GLY A 100 14.64 4.78 -25.21
CA GLY A 100 14.95 5.63 -26.37
C GLY A 100 15.95 4.96 -27.31
N LEU A 101 16.90 4.18 -26.79
CA LEU A 101 17.81 3.38 -27.62
C LEU A 101 17.10 2.22 -28.33
N LEU A 102 15.96 1.73 -27.82
CA LEU A 102 15.16 0.71 -28.49
C LEU A 102 14.28 1.31 -29.60
N MET A 103 13.83 2.56 -29.42
CA MET A 103 13.07 3.34 -30.40
C MET A 103 13.99 3.98 -31.44
N THR A 104 14.55 3.18 -32.35
CA THR A 104 15.32 3.70 -33.49
C THR A 104 14.40 4.01 -34.68
N PRO A 105 14.82 4.88 -35.63
CA PRO A 105 14.03 5.16 -36.84
C PRO A 105 13.65 3.90 -37.63
N HIS A 106 14.54 2.90 -37.66
CA HIS A 106 14.30 1.61 -38.30
C HIS A 106 13.29 0.73 -37.55
N ARG A 107 13.06 0.98 -36.25
CA ARG A 107 12.09 0.29 -35.39
C ARG A 107 10.91 1.18 -35.01
N SER A 108 10.58 2.18 -35.84
CA SER A 108 9.50 3.14 -35.61
C SER A 108 8.08 2.54 -35.60
N ARG A 109 7.92 1.29 -36.05
CA ARG A 109 6.63 0.57 -36.10
C ARG A 109 6.35 -0.29 -34.86
N LEU A 110 7.16 -0.20 -33.80
CA LEU A 110 6.91 -0.94 -32.56
C LEU A 110 5.64 -0.42 -31.87
N SER A 111 4.77 -1.34 -31.44
CA SER A 111 3.67 -0.97 -30.56
C SER A 111 4.19 -0.60 -29.16
N THR A 112 3.42 0.23 -28.46
CA THR A 112 3.73 0.65 -27.09
C THR A 112 3.87 -0.54 -26.13
N ASP A 113 3.03 -1.56 -26.29
CA ASP A 113 3.09 -2.81 -25.53
C ASP A 113 4.40 -3.58 -25.79
N THR A 114 4.79 -3.72 -27.06
CA THR A 114 6.04 -4.42 -27.42
C THR A 114 7.27 -3.69 -26.87
N LEU A 115 7.28 -2.36 -26.98
CA LEU A 115 8.36 -1.54 -26.44
C LEU A 115 8.45 -1.69 -24.91
N SER A 116 7.31 -1.63 -24.21
CA SER A 116 7.25 -1.81 -22.75
C SER A 116 7.85 -3.14 -22.31
N LYS A 117 7.47 -4.25 -22.98
CA LYS A 117 8.02 -5.58 -22.72
C LYS A 117 9.53 -5.65 -22.97
N LEU A 118 10.01 -5.07 -24.07
CA LEU A 118 11.43 -5.06 -24.39
C LEU A 118 12.24 -4.23 -23.38
N THR A 119 11.73 -3.07 -22.97
CA THR A 119 12.31 -2.25 -21.90
C THR A 119 12.37 -3.02 -20.60
N PHE A 120 11.29 -3.72 -20.21
CA PHE A 120 11.25 -4.52 -19.00
C PHE A 120 12.36 -5.58 -18.99
N VAL A 121 12.47 -6.38 -20.05
CA VAL A 121 13.53 -7.41 -20.14
C VAL A 121 14.92 -6.77 -20.15
N LYS A 122 15.11 -5.68 -20.91
CA LYS A 122 16.41 -5.00 -21.02
C LYS A 122 16.88 -4.40 -19.70
N CYS A 123 15.96 -3.85 -18.90
CA CYS A 123 16.29 -3.20 -17.63
C CYS A 123 16.50 -4.20 -16.49
N ASN A 124 15.95 -5.41 -16.57
CA ASN A 124 16.01 -6.42 -15.51
C ASN A 124 16.88 -7.64 -15.85
N VAL A 125 17.69 -7.59 -16.91
CA VAL A 125 18.51 -8.72 -17.36
C VAL A 125 19.39 -9.32 -16.26
N THR A 126 19.96 -8.49 -15.38
CA THR A 126 20.83 -8.92 -14.26
C THR A 126 20.08 -9.54 -13.08
N LEU A 127 18.75 -9.41 -13.03
CA LEU A 127 17.92 -10.02 -12.00
C LEU A 127 17.30 -11.34 -12.47
N ILE A 128 17.23 -11.53 -13.79
CA ILE A 128 16.59 -12.69 -14.44
C ILE A 128 17.62 -13.75 -14.83
N CYS A 129 18.86 -13.33 -15.15
CA CYS A 129 20.00 -14.21 -15.44
C CYS A 129 20.93 -14.29 -14.25
#